data_AF-A0A4R8RBL8-F1
#
_entry.id   AF-A0A4R8RBL8-F1
#
_cell.length_a   1.000
_cell.length_b   1.000
_cell.length_c   1.000
_cell.angle_alpha   90.00
_cell.angle_beta   90.00
_cell.angle_gamma   90.00
#
_symmetry.space_group_name_H-M   'P 1'
#
loop_
_entity.id
_entity.type
_entity.pdbx_description
1 polymer ?
#
loop_
_entity_poly.entity_id
_entity_poly.type
_entity_poly.pdbx_seq_one_letter_code
_entity_poly.pdbx_strand_id
1 'polypeptide(L)'
;MLTFALVACKPDIEGGTELEVFASVFNNAKIPILRAVAYPESGMLRVAEAWTGHDRTASKLYTNEIILAAWLEGGFQAADLRELQVDDVTNIDTVAAARVARKEQGKDEEPLDVTKKDGSGWDAMVKSPFGKVAGRVAQGVSKEISRISLGYYRLVGEYGKKENNVRFYFA
;
A
#
# COMPACT_ATOMS: atom_id res chain seq x y z
N MET A 1 7.66 16.88 12.97
CA MET A 1 8.85 16.13 12.52
C MET A 1 8.43 14.68 12.39
N LEU A 2 8.83 14.01 11.31
CA LEU A 2 8.62 12.56 11.16
C LEU A 2 9.85 11.84 11.71
N THR A 3 9.60 10.73 12.39
CA THR A 3 10.63 9.83 12.89
C THR A 3 10.39 8.46 12.27
N PHE A 4 11.41 7.93 11.61
CA PHE A 4 11.41 6.57 11.08
C PHE A 4 12.05 5.66 12.12
N ALA A 5 11.36 4.57 12.47
CA ALA A 5 11.89 3.54 13.33
C ALA A 5 11.93 2.23 12.55
N LEU A 6 13.14 1.68 12.42
CA LEU A 6 13.33 0.28 12.11
C LEU A 6 13.07 -0.51 13.38
N VAL A 7 11.99 -1.26 13.39
CA VAL A 7 11.71 -2.19 14.47
C VAL A 7 12.19 -3.56 14.01
N ALA A 8 13.39 -3.94 14.44
CA ALA A 8 13.87 -5.30 14.28
C ALA A 8 13.10 -6.21 15.27
N CYS A 9 11.85 -6.53 14.94
CA CYS A 9 11.12 -7.58 15.62
C CYS A 9 11.78 -8.94 15.31
N LYS A 10 11.79 -9.84 16.30
CA LYS A 10 12.06 -11.26 16.10
C LYS A 10 11.14 -11.80 14.99
N PRO A 11 11.53 -12.87 14.27
CA PRO A 11 10.91 -13.27 13.00
C PRO A 11 9.54 -13.92 13.23
N ASP A 12 8.54 -13.13 13.58
CA ASP A 12 7.13 -13.55 13.50
C ASP A 12 6.57 -13.35 12.07
N ILE A 13 7.38 -12.76 11.17
CA ILE A 13 7.12 -12.62 9.73
C ILE A 13 8.36 -13.08 8.97
N GLU A 14 8.37 -14.35 8.54
CA GLU A 14 9.49 -14.96 7.83
C GLU A 14 9.88 -14.13 6.58
N GLY A 15 11.13 -13.65 6.54
CA GLY A 15 11.68 -12.90 5.41
C GLY A 15 11.32 -11.41 5.31
N GLY A 16 10.60 -10.83 6.28
CA GLY A 16 10.18 -9.42 6.28
C GLY A 16 10.93 -8.53 7.30
N THR A 17 11.08 -7.25 6.99
CA THR A 17 11.57 -6.19 7.90
C THR A 17 10.44 -5.22 8.24
N GLU A 18 10.09 -5.08 9.52
CA GLU A 18 9.06 -4.12 9.95
C GLU A 18 9.58 -2.68 9.97
N LEU A 19 8.75 -1.78 9.46
CA LEU A 19 9.01 -0.36 9.31
C LEU A 19 7.86 0.42 9.93
N GLU A 20 8.17 1.25 10.91
CA GLU A 20 7.20 2.11 11.56
C GLU A 20 7.55 3.59 11.35
N VAL A 21 6.57 4.38 10.94
CA VAL A 21 6.72 5.82 10.80
C VAL A 21 5.86 6.54 11.82
N PHE A 22 6.46 7.44 12.58
CA PHE A 22 5.79 8.23 13.60
C PHE A 22 5.76 9.71 13.22
N ALA A 23 4.66 10.39 13.55
CA ALA A 23 4.57 11.84 13.47
C ALA A 23 4.41 12.42 14.87
N SER A 24 5.24 13.42 15.21
CA SER A 24 5.24 14.06 16.52
C SER A 24 3.88 14.64 16.95
N VAL A 25 3.04 15.02 15.98
CA VAL A 25 1.71 15.63 16.20
C VAL A 25 0.55 14.62 16.11
N PHE A 26 0.83 13.35 15.81
CA PHE A 26 -0.15 12.27 15.83
C PHE A 26 0.05 11.43 17.08
N ASN A 27 -0.94 11.44 17.97
CA ASN A 27 -0.95 10.67 19.21
C ASN A 27 0.37 10.75 20.03
N ASN A 28 1.01 11.93 20.03
CA ASN A 28 2.31 12.18 20.67
C ASN A 28 3.41 11.19 20.25
N ALA A 29 3.42 10.73 18.99
CA ALA A 29 4.34 9.72 18.45
C ALA A 29 4.31 8.37 19.19
N LYS A 30 3.22 8.03 19.88
CA LYS A 30 3.05 6.73 20.56
C LYS A 30 2.47 5.64 19.67
N ILE A 31 1.81 6.03 18.58
CA ILE A 31 1.23 5.12 17.59
C ILE A 31 1.80 5.53 16.22
N PRO A 32 2.27 4.57 15.42
CA PRO A 32 2.75 4.87 14.08
C PRO A 32 1.62 5.38 13.19
N ILE A 33 1.92 6.37 12.36
CA ILE A 33 1.03 6.83 11.29
C ILE A 33 1.10 5.90 10.07
N LEU A 34 2.13 5.05 9.98
CA LEU A 34 2.27 4.02 8.97
C LEU A 34 3.01 2.83 9.55
N ARG A 35 2.46 1.63 9.37
CA ARG A 35 3.16 0.35 9.58
C ARG A 35 3.31 -0.35 8.25
N ALA A 36 4.53 -0.75 7.93
CA ALA A 36 4.81 -1.53 6.74
C ALA A 36 5.79 -2.66 7.03
N VAL A 37 5.81 -3.65 6.13
CA VAL A 37 6.76 -4.75 6.13
C VAL A 37 7.43 -4.79 4.76
N ALA A 38 8.74 -4.61 4.74
CA ALA A 38 9.55 -4.72 3.54
C ALA A 38 10.05 -6.14 3.35
N TYR A 39 9.87 -6.68 2.15
CA TYR A 39 10.38 -7.97 1.70
C TYR A 39 11.37 -7.70 0.56
N PRO A 40 12.64 -7.42 0.88
CA PRO A 40 13.62 -6.95 -0.10
C PRO A 40 13.89 -7.98 -1.20
N GLU A 41 13.88 -9.28 -0.89
CA GLU A 41 14.14 -10.34 -1.87
C GLU A 41 13.07 -10.40 -2.99
N SER A 42 11.81 -10.15 -2.64
CA SER A 42 10.72 -10.08 -3.62
C SER A 42 10.51 -8.67 -4.19
N GLY A 43 11.14 -7.66 -3.58
CA GLY A 43 10.92 -6.25 -3.92
C GLY A 43 9.55 -5.73 -3.49
N MET A 44 8.93 -6.33 -2.47
CA MET A 44 7.58 -5.97 -2.03
C MET A 44 7.62 -5.11 -0.77
N LEU A 45 6.85 -4.03 -0.74
CA LEU A 45 6.52 -3.29 0.46
C LEU A 45 5.04 -3.48 0.78
N ARG A 46 4.73 -4.12 1.91
CA ARG A 46 3.36 -4.34 2.40
C ARG A 46 3.01 -3.28 3.43
N VAL A 47 2.03 -2.43 3.15
CA VAL A 47 1.49 -1.43 4.07
C VAL A 47 0.30 -2.04 4.81
N ALA A 48 0.52 -2.37 6.08
CA ALA A 48 -0.50 -2.96 6.95
C ALA A 48 -1.43 -1.90 7.55
N GLU A 49 -0.89 -0.71 7.87
CA GLU A 49 -1.64 0.40 8.41
C GLU A 49 -1.17 1.72 7.80
N ALA A 50 -2.10 2.60 7.41
CA ALA A 50 -1.80 3.92 6.88
C ALA A 50 -2.78 4.97 7.41
N TRP A 51 -2.44 5.59 8.54
CA TRP A 51 -3.16 6.68 9.18
C TRP A 51 -2.61 8.07 8.82
N THR A 52 -1.85 8.16 7.74
CA THR A 52 -1.15 9.39 7.32
C THR A 52 -2.07 10.59 7.10
N GLY A 53 -3.37 10.37 6.85
CA GLY A 53 -4.37 11.45 6.76
C GLY A 53 -4.62 12.19 8.07
N HIS A 54 -4.19 11.64 9.21
CA HIS A 54 -4.30 12.26 10.53
C HIS A 54 -3.07 13.07 10.92
N ASP A 55 -2.01 13.07 10.10
CA ASP A 55 -0.85 13.92 10.33
C ASP A 55 -1.22 15.40 10.08
N ARG A 56 -1.01 16.23 11.11
CA ARG A 56 -1.29 17.67 11.12
C ARG A 56 -0.01 18.51 11.16
N THR A 57 1.14 17.94 10.82
CA THR A 57 2.40 18.69 10.79
C THR A 57 2.33 19.81 9.75
N ALA A 58 2.92 20.97 10.04
CA ALA A 58 2.91 22.13 9.14
C ALA A 58 3.56 21.84 7.78
N SER A 59 4.61 21.01 7.78
CA SER A 59 5.26 20.48 6.56
C SER A 59 4.98 18.97 6.47
N LYS A 60 3.74 18.61 6.12
CA LYS A 60 3.34 17.22 5.96
C LYS A 60 3.96 16.60 4.71
N LEU A 61 4.48 15.39 4.85
CA LEU A 61 4.75 14.53 3.69
C LEU A 61 3.45 13.88 3.21
N TYR A 62 3.33 13.71 1.91
CA TYR A 62 2.27 12.91 1.32
C TYR A 62 2.51 11.42 1.58
N THR A 63 1.45 10.61 1.61
CA THR A 63 1.54 9.16 1.89
C THR A 63 2.54 8.45 0.99
N ASN A 64 2.63 8.81 -0.29
CA ASN A 64 3.62 8.24 -1.21
C ASN A 64 5.07 8.56 -0.82
N GLU A 65 5.33 9.76 -0.30
CA GLU A 65 6.65 10.18 0.16
C GLU A 65 7.03 9.43 1.45
N ILE A 66 6.06 9.24 2.36
CA ILE A 66 6.26 8.46 3.58
C ILE A 66 6.57 6.99 3.25
N ILE A 67 5.82 6.39 2.31
CA ILE A 67 6.04 5.00 1.87
C ILE A 67 7.42 4.85 1.23
N LEU A 68 7.79 5.75 0.33
CA LEU A 68 9.09 5.71 -0.33
C LEU A 68 10.23 5.94 0.67
N ALA A 69 10.08 6.90 1.58
CA ALA A 69 11.07 7.13 2.63
C ALA A 69 11.22 5.92 3.55
N ALA A 70 10.11 5.25 3.94
CA ALA A 70 10.19 4.04 4.75
C ALA A 70 11.01 2.94 4.07
N TRP A 71 10.86 2.75 2.76
CA TRP A 71 11.69 1.81 1.98
C TRP A 71 13.17 2.20 2.00
N LEU A 72 13.49 3.46 1.70
CA LEU A 72 14.87 3.93 1.58
C LEU A 72 15.60 3.98 2.93
N GLU A 73 14.93 4.46 3.99
CA GLU A 73 15.45 4.48 5.36
C GLU A 73 15.61 3.05 5.93
N GLY A 74 14.87 2.08 5.38
CA GLY A 74 15.08 0.65 5.61
C GLY A 74 16.43 0.12 5.08
N GLY A 75 17.18 0.92 4.32
CA GLY A 75 18.44 0.54 3.69
C GLY A 75 18.29 -0.14 2.32
N PHE A 76 17.08 -0.14 1.75
CA PHE A 76 16.78 -0.82 0.49
C PHE A 76 16.95 0.10 -0.72
N GLN A 77 17.34 -0.44 -1.87
CA GLN A 77 17.52 0.37 -3.08
C GLN A 77 16.18 0.69 -3.73
N ALA A 78 16.00 1.93 -4.22
CA ALA A 78 14.82 2.33 -4.97
C ALA A 78 14.51 1.39 -6.15
N ALA A 79 15.55 0.95 -6.87
CA ALA A 79 15.44 0.07 -8.02
C ALA A 79 14.85 -1.32 -7.67
N ASP A 80 14.98 -1.76 -6.41
CA ASP A 80 14.50 -3.06 -5.95
C ASP A 80 13.01 -3.06 -5.59
N LEU A 81 12.39 -1.89 -5.39
CA LEU A 81 10.96 -1.80 -5.11
C LEU A 81 10.13 -2.12 -6.36
N ARG A 82 9.49 -3.28 -6.36
CA ARG A 82 8.71 -3.85 -7.49
C ARG A 82 7.23 -3.98 -7.20
N GLU A 83 6.84 -3.98 -5.93
CA GLU A 83 5.44 -4.18 -5.53
C GLU A 83 5.10 -3.34 -4.30
N LEU A 84 3.91 -2.73 -4.32
CA LEU A 84 3.28 -2.12 -3.16
C LEU A 84 1.97 -2.86 -2.87
N GLN A 85 1.90 -3.54 -1.73
CA GLN A 85 0.66 -4.14 -1.22
C GLN A 85 0.05 -3.22 -0.17
N VAL A 86 -1.25 -2.98 -0.24
CA VAL A 86 -2.02 -2.30 0.82
C VAL A 86 -3.05 -3.27 1.35
N ASP A 87 -3.02 -3.47 2.66
CA ASP A 87 -3.97 -4.34 3.36
C ASP A 87 -5.20 -3.57 3.85
N ASP A 88 -6.27 -4.32 4.11
CA ASP A 88 -7.50 -3.83 4.75
C ASP A 88 -7.96 -2.48 4.18
N VAL A 89 -8.05 -2.40 2.85
CA VAL A 89 -8.44 -1.18 2.16
C VAL A 89 -9.90 -0.85 2.50
N THR A 90 -10.07 0.10 3.42
CA THR A 90 -11.37 0.63 3.86
C THR A 90 -11.75 1.96 3.19
N ASN A 91 -10.82 2.57 2.45
CA ASN A 91 -11.08 3.81 1.73
C ASN A 91 -12.16 3.61 0.66
N ILE A 92 -13.29 4.31 0.82
CA ILE A 92 -14.51 4.09 0.03
C ILE A 92 -14.30 4.28 -1.48
N ASP A 93 -13.50 5.27 -1.89
CA ASP A 93 -13.24 5.56 -3.29
C ASP A 93 -12.38 4.48 -3.95
N THR A 94 -11.41 3.94 -3.21
CA THR A 94 -10.60 2.81 -3.69
C THR A 94 -11.44 1.54 -3.80
N VAL A 95 -12.33 1.29 -2.82
CA VAL A 95 -13.26 0.16 -2.88
C VAL A 95 -14.23 0.30 -4.05
N ALA A 96 -14.73 1.51 -4.33
CA ALA A 96 -15.60 1.78 -5.47
C ALA A 96 -14.88 1.53 -6.81
N ALA A 97 -13.63 1.96 -6.93
CA ALA A 97 -12.80 1.68 -8.10
C ALA A 97 -12.59 0.17 -8.31
N ALA A 98 -12.31 -0.59 -7.24
CA ALA A 98 -12.17 -2.04 -7.32
C ALA A 98 -13.47 -2.71 -7.80
N ARG A 99 -14.64 -2.22 -7.39
CA ARG A 99 -15.94 -2.72 -7.86
C ARG A 99 -16.15 -2.49 -9.36
N VAL A 100 -15.69 -1.35 -9.90
CA VAL A 100 -15.76 -1.09 -11.35
C VAL A 100 -14.96 -2.15 -12.11
N ALA A 101 -13.71 -2.38 -11.70
CA ALA A 101 -12.85 -3.38 -12.33
C ALA A 101 -13.41 -4.80 -12.24
N ARG A 102 -13.96 -5.17 -11.08
CA ARG A 102 -14.63 -6.47 -10.87
C ARG A 102 -15.81 -6.68 -11.79
N LYS A 103 -16.70 -5.67 -11.88
CA LYS A 103 -17.90 -5.72 -12.71
C LYS A 103 -17.56 -5.84 -14.20
N GLU A 104 -16.54 -5.12 -14.66
CA GLU A 104 -16.09 -5.16 -16.05
C GLU A 104 -15.57 -6.55 -16.44
N GLN A 105 -14.89 -7.24 -15.51
CA GLN A 105 -14.36 -8.58 -15.75
C GLN A 105 -15.30 -9.72 -15.31
N GLY A 106 -16.50 -9.42 -14.78
CA GLY A 106 -17.45 -10.41 -14.29
C GLY A 106 -16.96 -11.21 -13.07
N LYS A 107 -16.06 -10.63 -12.26
CA LYS A 107 -15.41 -11.29 -11.11
C LYS A 107 -15.67 -10.54 -9.81
N ASP A 108 -16.89 -10.64 -9.31
CA ASP A 108 -17.35 -9.85 -8.16
C ASP A 108 -16.61 -10.19 -6.85
N GLU A 109 -16.16 -11.44 -6.66
CA GLU A 109 -15.54 -11.87 -5.40
C GLU A 109 -14.19 -12.58 -5.55
N GLU A 110 -13.83 -12.95 -6.77
CA GLU A 110 -12.61 -13.71 -7.07
C GLU A 110 -11.39 -12.79 -7.21
N PRO A 111 -10.18 -13.28 -6.90
CA PRO A 111 -8.98 -12.54 -7.22
C PRO A 111 -8.90 -12.25 -8.71
N LEU A 112 -8.49 -11.04 -9.06
CA LEU A 112 -8.29 -10.66 -10.45
C LEU A 112 -7.11 -9.72 -10.61
N ASP A 113 -6.52 -9.79 -11.80
CA ASP A 113 -5.52 -8.85 -12.24
C ASP A 113 -6.16 -7.84 -13.18
N VAL A 114 -5.87 -6.57 -12.94
CA VAL A 114 -6.26 -5.42 -13.75
C VAL A 114 -4.99 -4.87 -14.40
N THR A 115 -5.03 -4.73 -15.71
CA THR A 115 -3.95 -4.25 -16.57
C THR A 115 -4.46 -3.12 -17.46
N LYS A 116 -3.56 -2.40 -18.14
CA LYS A 116 -3.93 -1.32 -19.09
C LYS A 116 -4.96 -1.76 -20.16
N LYS A 117 -5.13 -3.07 -20.41
CA LYS A 117 -6.10 -3.62 -21.38
C LYS A 117 -7.54 -3.64 -20.84
N ASP A 118 -7.72 -3.58 -19.53
CA ASP A 118 -9.01 -3.66 -18.83
C ASP A 118 -9.68 -2.28 -18.72
N GLY A 119 -9.50 -1.44 -19.76
CA GLY A 119 -10.20 -0.19 -20.00
C GLY A 119 -10.59 0.60 -18.74
N SER A 120 -11.88 0.58 -18.41
CA SER A 120 -12.44 1.44 -17.36
C SER A 120 -12.05 0.99 -15.95
N GLY A 121 -11.85 -0.31 -15.73
CA GLY A 121 -11.38 -0.89 -14.49
C GLY A 121 -9.96 -0.46 -14.16
N TRP A 122 -9.07 -0.48 -15.16
CA TRP A 122 -7.71 0.06 -15.02
C TRP A 122 -7.74 1.54 -14.63
N ASP A 123 -8.46 2.33 -15.42
CA ASP A 123 -8.58 3.77 -15.24
C ASP A 123 -9.12 4.14 -13.87
N ALA A 124 -10.16 3.44 -13.40
CA ALA A 124 -10.73 3.63 -12.07
C ALA A 124 -9.68 3.33 -10.98
N MET A 125 -8.97 2.21 -11.11
CA MET A 125 -7.98 1.80 -10.11
C MET A 125 -6.81 2.76 -10.03
N VAL A 126 -6.21 3.19 -11.15
CA VAL A 126 -5.07 4.13 -11.12
C VAL A 126 -5.48 5.54 -10.64
N LYS A 127 -6.75 5.94 -10.85
CA LYS A 127 -7.28 7.24 -10.39
C LYS A 127 -7.77 7.22 -8.93
N SER A 128 -7.92 6.03 -8.33
CA SER A 128 -8.30 5.88 -6.93
C SER A 128 -7.25 6.50 -5.97
N PRO A 129 -7.61 6.81 -4.72
CA PRO A 129 -6.64 7.33 -3.73
C PRO A 129 -5.38 6.48 -3.60
N PHE A 130 -5.50 5.15 -3.42
CA PHE A 130 -4.33 4.28 -3.34
C PHE A 130 -3.65 4.05 -4.69
N GLY A 131 -4.37 4.10 -5.81
CA GLY A 131 -3.77 4.10 -7.16
C GLY A 131 -2.88 5.30 -7.41
N LYS A 132 -3.30 6.50 -6.97
CA LYS A 132 -2.49 7.73 -7.05
C LYS A 132 -1.25 7.64 -6.16
N VAL A 133 -1.38 7.06 -4.96
CA VAL A 133 -0.25 6.82 -4.07
C VAL A 133 0.75 5.86 -4.74
N ALA A 134 0.29 4.70 -5.20
CA ALA A 134 1.12 3.72 -5.88
C ALA A 134 1.78 4.28 -7.14
N GLY A 135 1.05 5.08 -7.93
CA GLY A 135 1.58 5.71 -9.13
C GLY A 135 2.71 6.68 -8.84
N ARG A 136 2.58 7.48 -7.77
CA ARG A 136 3.65 8.39 -7.33
C ARG A 136 4.84 7.64 -6.72
N VAL A 137 4.61 6.54 -6.02
CA VAL A 137 5.69 5.66 -5.53
C VAL A 137 6.46 5.06 -6.71
N ALA A 138 5.75 4.51 -7.71
CA ALA A 138 6.35 3.97 -8.93
C ALA A 138 7.20 5.03 -9.65
N GLN A 139 6.65 6.24 -9.84
CA GLN A 139 7.39 7.37 -10.41
C GLN A 139 8.63 7.74 -9.59
N GLY A 140 8.53 7.74 -8.26
CA GLY A 140 9.64 8.00 -7.36
C GLY A 140 10.79 6.98 -7.47
N VAL A 141 10.50 5.78 -7.98
CA VAL A 141 11.50 4.74 -8.28
C VAL A 141 11.74 4.54 -9.78
N SER A 142 11.34 5.52 -10.61
CA SER A 142 11.50 5.50 -12.07
C SER A 142 10.84 4.31 -12.78
N LYS A 143 9.65 3.91 -12.32
CA LYS A 143 8.82 2.84 -12.89
C LYS A 143 7.39 3.30 -13.15
N GLU A 144 6.60 2.46 -13.79
CA GLU A 144 5.15 2.62 -13.92
C GLU A 144 4.39 1.48 -13.26
N ILE A 145 3.11 1.71 -12.93
CA ILE A 145 2.21 0.60 -12.58
C ILE A 145 2.01 -0.25 -13.83
N SER A 146 2.38 -1.54 -13.75
CA SER A 146 2.24 -2.50 -14.84
C SER A 146 1.03 -3.41 -14.68
N ARG A 147 0.64 -3.68 -13.43
CA ARG A 147 -0.47 -4.55 -13.04
C ARG A 147 -1.00 -4.17 -11.67
N ILE A 148 -2.30 -4.34 -11.46
CA ILE A 148 -2.95 -4.19 -10.17
C ILE A 148 -3.67 -5.49 -9.85
N SER A 149 -3.35 -6.13 -8.73
CA SER A 149 -4.04 -7.35 -8.30
C SER A 149 -5.02 -7.03 -7.17
N LEU A 150 -6.27 -7.43 -7.37
CA LEU A 150 -7.32 -7.33 -6.37
C LEU A 150 -7.47 -8.70 -5.72
N GLY A 151 -7.29 -8.78 -4.40
CA GLY A 151 -7.43 -10.03 -3.63
C GLY A 151 -8.86 -10.54 -3.56
N TYR A 152 -9.15 -11.46 -2.63
CA TYR A 152 -10.53 -11.90 -2.41
C TYR A 152 -11.37 -10.77 -1.80
N TYR A 153 -12.64 -10.70 -2.18
CA TYR A 153 -13.65 -9.97 -1.42
C TYR A 153 -14.34 -10.96 -0.47
N ARG A 154 -13.66 -11.40 0.60
CA ARG A 154 -14.26 -12.31 1.60
C ARG A 154 -14.10 -11.80 3.03
N LEU A 155 -15.06 -12.20 3.85
CA LEU A 155 -15.00 -12.19 5.32
C LEU A 155 -14.08 -13.34 5.75
N VAL A 156 -12.94 -13.07 6.40
CA VAL A 156 -11.97 -14.05 6.91
C VAL A 156 -11.99 -14.03 8.44
N GLY A 157 -12.03 -15.22 9.08
CA GLY A 157 -12.07 -15.43 10.53
C GLY A 157 -13.48 -15.62 11.12
N GLU A 158 -13.57 -16.17 12.34
CA GLU A 158 -14.84 -16.40 13.08
C GLU A 158 -15.69 -15.13 13.27
N TYR A 159 -15.11 -13.94 13.06
CA TYR A 159 -15.75 -12.63 13.18
C TYR A 159 -15.90 -11.88 11.83
N GLY A 160 -15.54 -12.51 10.71
CA GLY A 160 -15.73 -11.95 9.37
C GLY A 160 -14.94 -10.66 9.10
N LYS A 161 -13.62 -10.68 9.20
CA LYS A 161 -12.77 -9.56 8.82
C LYS A 161 -12.65 -9.48 7.29
N LYS A 162 -13.06 -8.37 6.68
CA LYS A 162 -12.91 -8.18 5.23
C LYS A 162 -11.45 -7.88 4.91
N GLU A 163 -10.75 -8.76 4.20
CA GLU A 163 -9.38 -8.47 3.75
C GLU A 163 -9.39 -7.99 2.29
N ASN A 164 -9.60 -6.69 2.10
CA ASN A 164 -9.42 -6.06 0.79
C ASN A 164 -7.96 -5.72 0.57
N ASN A 165 -7.19 -6.70 0.10
CA ASN A 165 -5.79 -6.47 -0.25
C ASN A 165 -5.71 -6.02 -1.71
N VAL A 166 -5.02 -4.90 -1.95
CA VAL A 166 -4.75 -4.37 -3.28
C VAL A 166 -3.25 -4.32 -3.48
N ARG A 167 -2.76 -4.93 -4.56
CA ARG A 167 -1.34 -4.98 -4.91
C ARG A 167 -1.09 -4.19 -6.18
N PHE A 168 -0.06 -3.36 -6.19
CA PHE A 168 0.37 -2.59 -7.35
C PHE A 168 1.77 -3.05 -7.73
N TYR A 169 1.94 -3.55 -8.94
CA TYR A 169 3.23 -4.01 -9.47
C TYR A 169 3.86 -2.93 -10.33
N PHE A 170 5.17 -2.77 -10.23
CA PHE A 170 5.96 -1.73 -10.88
C PHE A 170 6.91 -2.34 -11.93
N ALA A 171 6.94 -1.78 -13.13
CA ALA A 171 7.85 -2.16 -14.21
C ALA A 171 8.42 -0.95 -14.95
#